data_AF-A0A920I0Y2-F1
#
_entry.id   AF-A0A920I0Y2-F1
#
_cell.length_a   1.000
_cell.length_b   1.000
_cell.length_c   1.000
_cell.angle_alpha   90.00
_cell.angle_beta   90.00
_cell.angle_gamma   90.00
#
_symmetry.space_group_name_H-M   'P 1'
#
loop_
_entity.id
_entity.type
_entity.pdbx_description
1 polymer ?
#
loop_
_entity_poly.entity_id
_entity_poly.type
_entity_poly.pdbx_seq_one_letter_code
_entity_poly.pdbx_strand_id
1 'polypeptide(L)'
;MSDNVVTGTDDRIICTAFSAALSERYLAYALSTITSRSLPDVRDGLKPVHRRLLFAMRQLRLDPGQGFKKSARVVGDVMGKFHPHGDAAIYDAMVRLAQNSRCATGLSTGRAISAISMAITPPRCAIPRRG
;
A
#
# COMPACT_ATOMS: atom_id res chain seq x y z
N MET A 1 -14.92 17.55 -39.40
CA MET A 1 -13.98 16.45 -39.69
C MET A 1 -14.77 15.16 -39.68
N SER A 2 -14.94 14.54 -40.84
CA SER A 2 -15.63 13.26 -40.98
C SER A 2 -14.59 12.16 -40.88
N ASP A 3 -14.64 11.36 -39.81
CA ASP A 3 -13.75 10.22 -39.61
C ASP A 3 -14.22 9.06 -40.53
N ASN A 4 -13.59 8.93 -41.70
CA ASN A 4 -13.77 7.77 -42.57
C ASN A 4 -13.09 6.55 -41.93
N VAL A 5 -13.89 5.64 -41.37
CA VAL A 5 -13.44 4.33 -40.90
C VAL A 5 -13.19 3.45 -42.13
N VAL A 6 -11.91 3.24 -42.47
CA VAL A 6 -11.50 2.17 -43.38
C VAL A 6 -11.47 0.86 -42.58
N THR A 7 -12.43 -0.02 -42.82
CA THR A 7 -12.40 -1.40 -42.31
C THR A 7 -11.46 -2.24 -43.17
N GLY A 8 -10.22 -2.39 -42.71
CA GLY A 8 -9.30 -3.41 -43.20
C GLY A 8 -9.60 -4.75 -42.54
N THR A 9 -9.86 -5.76 -43.34
CA THR A 9 -10.20 -7.14 -42.97
C THR A 9 -9.00 -7.86 -42.34
N ASP A 10 -8.94 -7.88 -41.02
CA ASP A 10 -8.20 -8.86 -40.22
C ASP A 10 -9.03 -9.09 -38.95
N ASP A 11 -9.62 -10.27 -38.75
CA ASP A 11 -10.64 -10.56 -37.71
C ASP A 11 -10.15 -10.35 -36.25
N ARG A 12 -8.90 -9.92 -36.08
CA ARG A 12 -8.27 -9.60 -34.79
C ARG A 12 -8.10 -8.11 -34.52
N ILE A 13 -8.32 -7.24 -35.50
CA ILE A 13 -8.04 -5.80 -35.39
C ILE A 13 -9.34 -5.01 -35.50
N ILE A 14 -9.79 -4.46 -34.37
CA ILE A 14 -11.01 -3.65 -34.30
C ILE A 14 -10.65 -2.20 -34.59
N CYS A 15 -11.05 -1.70 -35.77
CA CYS A 15 -10.93 -0.29 -36.13
C CYS A 15 -11.95 0.54 -35.33
N THR A 16 -11.50 1.16 -34.23
CA THR A 16 -12.31 2.07 -33.40
C THR A 16 -12.02 3.51 -33.75
N ALA A 17 -13.03 4.38 -33.66
CA ALA A 17 -12.84 5.82 -33.83
C ALA A 17 -11.88 6.35 -32.74
N PHE A 18 -10.87 7.11 -33.15
CA PHE A 18 -9.79 7.55 -32.25
C PHE A 18 -10.31 8.33 -31.03
N SER A 19 -11.25 9.25 -31.23
CA SER A 19 -11.85 10.04 -30.15
C SER A 19 -12.57 9.17 -29.12
N ALA A 20 -13.34 8.18 -29.58
CA ALA A 20 -14.06 7.25 -28.72
C ALA A 20 -13.08 6.39 -27.90
N ALA A 21 -12.09 5.78 -28.55
CA ALA A 21 -11.08 4.95 -27.89
C ALA A 21 -10.22 5.73 -26.88
N LEU A 22 -9.90 6.99 -27.18
CA LEU A 22 -9.14 7.86 -26.27
C LEU A 22 -9.96 8.18 -25.01
N SER A 23 -11.22 8.58 -25.19
CA SER A 23 -12.10 8.95 -24.07
C SER A 23 -12.32 7.79 -23.10
N GLU A 24 -12.56 6.59 -23.63
CA GLU A 24 -12.80 5.37 -22.84
C GLU A 24 -11.55 4.96 -22.06
N ARG A 25 -10.38 4.92 -22.73
CA ARG A 25 -9.12 4.53 -22.08
C ARG A 25 -8.67 5.54 -21.04
N TYR A 26 -8.82 6.83 -21.34
CA TYR A 26 -8.50 7.90 -20.39
C TYR A 26 -9.39 7.84 -19.16
N LEU A 27 -10.70 7.66 -19.35
CA LEU A 27 -11.66 7.52 -18.26
C LEU A 27 -11.35 6.29 -17.39
N ALA A 28 -11.10 5.13 -18.00
CA ALA A 28 -10.75 3.91 -17.27
C ALA A 28 -9.48 4.08 -16.43
N TYR A 29 -8.44 4.71 -16.98
CA TYR A 29 -7.21 4.98 -16.24
C TYR A 29 -7.42 6.00 -15.12
N ALA A 30 -8.18 7.07 -15.37
CA ALA A 30 -8.47 8.10 -14.38
C ALA A 30 -9.25 7.52 -13.18
N LEU A 31 -10.33 6.77 -13.44
CA LEU A 31 -11.14 6.13 -12.41
C LEU A 31 -10.35 5.07 -11.63
N SER A 32 -9.57 4.24 -12.32
CA SER A 32 -8.68 3.27 -11.68
C SER A 32 -7.67 3.96 -10.76
N THR A 33 -7.07 5.07 -11.21
CA THR A 33 -6.09 5.82 -10.41
C THR A 33 -6.71 6.41 -9.14
N ILE A 34 -7.90 7.02 -9.25
CA ILE A 34 -8.59 7.64 -8.12
C ILE A 34 -8.93 6.59 -7.04
N THR A 35 -9.50 5.47 -7.46
CA THR A 35 -10.01 4.42 -6.56
C THR A 35 -8.90 3.54 -5.98
N SER A 36 -7.86 3.22 -6.75
CA SER A 36 -6.83 2.26 -6.33
C SER A 36 -5.65 2.85 -5.55
N ARG A 37 -5.42 4.16 -5.64
CA ARG A 37 -4.21 4.80 -5.07
C ARG A 37 -4.50 6.07 -4.28
N SER A 38 -5.38 6.93 -4.78
CA SER A 38 -5.46 8.33 -4.35
C SER A 38 -6.35 8.54 -3.13
N LEU A 39 -7.49 7.86 -3.03
CA LEU A 39 -8.44 8.06 -1.93
C LEU A 39 -8.33 6.96 -0.85
N PRO A 40 -8.27 7.33 0.44
CA PRO A 40 -8.43 6.37 1.52
C PRO A 40 -9.88 5.88 1.60
N ASP A 41 -10.06 4.61 1.98
CA ASP A 41 -11.40 4.05 2.17
C ASP A 41 -12.09 4.73 3.37
N VAL A 42 -13.37 5.10 3.24
CA VAL A 42 -14.15 5.81 4.27
C VAL A 42 -14.28 4.98 5.56
N ARG A 43 -14.28 3.65 5.46
CA ARG A 43 -14.46 2.76 6.62
C ARG A 43 -13.26 2.73 7.54
N ASP A 44 -12.07 2.68 6.94
CA ASP A 44 -10.82 2.44 7.68
C ASP A 44 -9.92 3.68 7.71
N GLY A 45 -10.11 4.64 6.79
CA GLY A 45 -9.16 5.71 6.53
C GLY A 45 -7.82 5.22 5.94
N LEU A 46 -7.73 3.95 5.55
CA LEU A 46 -6.49 3.30 5.14
C LEU A 46 -6.36 3.24 3.61
N LYS A 47 -5.13 3.49 3.13
CA LYS A 47 -4.75 3.19 1.73
C LYS A 47 -4.73 1.67 1.50
N PRO A 48 -4.97 1.20 0.26
CA PRO A 48 -4.95 -0.24 -0.05
C PRO A 48 -3.65 -0.97 0.34
N VAL A 49 -2.51 -0.26 0.31
CA VAL A 49 -1.20 -0.79 0.76
C VAL A 49 -1.19 -1.11 2.26
N HIS A 50 -1.75 -0.21 3.10
CA HIS A 50 -1.84 -0.42 4.54
C HIS A 50 -2.71 -1.63 4.88
N ARG A 51 -3.84 -1.81 4.18
CA ARG A 51 -4.75 -2.94 4.40
C ARG A 51 -4.06 -4.29 4.14
N ARG A 52 -3.30 -4.38 3.04
CA ARG A 52 -2.53 -5.59 2.68
C ARG A 52 -1.43 -5.88 3.68
N LEU A 53 -0.72 -4.85 4.14
CA LEU A 53 0.31 -4.98 5.17
C LEU A 53 -0.26 -5.51 6.48
N LEU A 54 -1.36 -4.93 6.97
CA LEU A 54 -2.03 -5.38 8.19
C LEU A 54 -2.55 -6.83 8.06
N PHE A 55 -3.05 -7.20 6.87
CA PHE A 55 -3.48 -8.57 6.61
C PHE A 55 -2.31 -9.56 6.69
N ALA A 56 -1.18 -9.24 6.06
CA ALA A 56 0.02 -10.07 6.12
C ALA A 56 0.59 -10.16 7.55
N MET A 57 0.58 -9.06 8.31
CA MET A 57 1.01 -9.04 9.71
C MET A 57 0.14 -9.96 10.59
N ARG A 58 -1.17 -10.00 10.37
CA ARG A 58 -2.08 -10.96 11.03
C ARG A 58 -1.74 -12.40 10.66
N GLN A 59 -1.44 -12.68 9.39
CA GLN A 59 -1.06 -14.02 8.95
C GLN A 59 0.28 -14.49 9.55
N LEU A 60 1.19 -13.55 9.80
CA LEU A 60 2.49 -13.80 10.44
C LEU A 60 2.43 -13.93 11.97
N ARG A 61 1.23 -13.83 12.56
CA ARG A 61 0.97 -13.88 14.02
C ARG A 61 1.96 -13.00 14.80
N LEU A 62 2.06 -11.75 14.38
CA LEU A 62 2.84 -10.73 15.08
C LEU A 62 2.05 -10.23 16.29
N ASP A 63 1.98 -11.06 17.32
CA ASP A 63 1.39 -10.69 18.61
C ASP A 63 2.37 -9.84 19.43
N PRO A 64 1.89 -8.85 20.20
CA PRO A 64 2.75 -7.99 21.02
C PRO A 64 3.48 -8.73 22.16
N GLY A 65 3.12 -10.00 22.42
CA GLY A 65 3.82 -10.88 23.36
C GLY A 65 4.85 -11.81 22.71
N GLN A 66 4.99 -11.81 21.39
CA GLN A 66 5.94 -12.65 20.65
C GLN A 66 7.21 -11.86 20.27
N GLY A 67 8.30 -12.59 20.03
CA GLY A 67 9.58 -12.00 19.64
C GLY A 67 9.52 -11.16 18.36
N PHE A 68 10.30 -10.08 18.32
CA PHE A 68 10.32 -9.15 17.20
C PHE A 68 10.88 -9.80 15.92
N LYS A 69 10.24 -9.51 14.77
CA LYS A 69 10.70 -9.96 13.45
C LYS A 69 11.26 -8.77 12.66
N LYS A 70 12.34 -9.01 11.89
CA LYS A 70 12.96 -7.99 11.04
C LYS A 70 11.95 -7.44 10.02
N SER A 71 11.96 -6.13 9.82
CA SER A 71 11.10 -5.42 8.85
C SER A 71 11.25 -5.99 7.44
N ALA A 72 12.47 -6.30 7.01
CA ALA A 72 12.77 -6.90 5.71
C ALA A 72 12.03 -8.23 5.46
N ARG A 73 11.84 -9.06 6.49
CA ARG A 73 11.08 -10.32 6.38
C ARG A 73 9.59 -10.05 6.13
N VAL A 74 9.02 -9.10 6.85
CA VAL A 74 7.62 -8.70 6.71
C VAL A 74 7.36 -8.07 5.33
N VAL A 75 8.27 -7.21 4.86
CA VAL A 75 8.17 -6.61 3.52
C VAL A 75 8.26 -7.68 2.42
N GLY A 76 9.20 -8.63 2.54
CA GLY A 76 9.35 -9.73 1.58
C GLY A 76 8.10 -10.61 1.47
N ASP A 77 7.49 -10.96 2.60
CA ASP A 77 6.27 -11.78 2.62
C ASP A 77 5.06 -11.05 2.00
N VAL A 78 4.94 -9.73 2.21
CA VAL A 78 3.86 -8.91 1.62
C VAL A 78 4.06 -8.77 0.11
N MET A 79 5.30 -8.53 -0.32
CA MET A 79 5.64 -8.38 -1.73
C MET A 79 5.34 -9.68 -2.51
N GLY A 80 5.71 -10.83 -1.95
CA GLY A 80 5.50 -12.12 -2.60
C GLY A 80 4.03 -12.54 -2.70
N LYS A 81 3.18 -12.16 -1.74
CA LYS A 81 1.81 -12.68 -1.63
C LYS A 81 0.70 -11.71 -2.00
N PHE A 82 0.87 -10.41 -1.75
CA PHE A 82 -0.25 -9.45 -1.75
C PHE A 82 0.02 -8.16 -2.51
N HIS A 83 1.27 -7.82 -2.81
CA HIS A 83 1.62 -6.56 -3.45
C HIS A 83 2.77 -6.73 -4.46
N PRO A 84 2.48 -6.96 -5.75
CA PRO A 84 3.50 -7.11 -6.81
C PRO A 84 4.05 -5.75 -7.27
N HIS A 85 4.23 -4.82 -6.35
CA HIS A 85 4.81 -3.51 -6.60
C HIS A 85 6.00 -3.29 -5.64
N GLY A 86 6.86 -2.34 -5.99
CA GLY A 86 8.13 -2.12 -5.30
C GLY A 86 8.04 -2.09 -3.77
N ASP A 87 9.06 -2.66 -3.15
CA ASP A 87 9.27 -2.74 -1.71
C ASP A 87 9.26 -1.35 -1.02
N ALA A 88 9.71 -0.31 -1.72
CA ALA A 88 9.72 1.07 -1.23
C ALA A 88 8.34 1.55 -0.75
N ALA A 89 7.26 1.22 -1.47
CA ALA A 89 5.90 1.63 -1.10
C ALA A 89 5.41 0.93 0.18
N ILE A 90 5.82 -0.33 0.38
CA ILE A 90 5.46 -1.13 1.56
C ILE A 90 6.26 -0.64 2.77
N TYR A 91 7.54 -0.30 2.56
CA TYR A 91 8.40 0.21 3.61
C TYR A 91 7.95 1.59 4.10
N ASP A 92 7.66 2.54 3.21
CA ASP A 92 7.12 3.86 3.60
C ASP A 92 5.78 3.74 4.35
N ALA A 93 4.89 2.86 3.88
CA ALA A 93 3.65 2.50 4.57
C ALA A 93 3.90 1.97 5.99
N MET A 94 4.88 1.08 6.17
CA MET A 94 5.24 0.53 7.47
C MET A 94 5.81 1.59 8.41
N VAL A 95 6.70 2.44 7.91
CA VAL A 95 7.31 3.53 8.69
C VAL A 95 6.24 4.54 9.12
N ARG A 96 5.29 4.90 8.24
CA ARG A 96 4.18 5.82 8.56
C ARG A 96 3.25 5.27 9.63
N LEU A 97 3.01 3.95 9.64
CA LEU A 97 2.22 3.29 10.68
C LEU A 97 2.96 3.16 12.02
N ALA A 98 4.31 3.10 11.98
CA ALA A 98 5.14 2.98 13.19
C ALA A 98 5.33 4.31 13.95
N GLN A 99 5.18 5.45 13.27
CA GLN A 99 5.41 6.77 13.86
C GLN A 99 4.24 7.20 14.77
N ASN A 100 4.49 7.16 16.08
CA ASN A 100 3.51 7.42 17.16
C ASN A 100 2.88 8.83 17.18
N SER A 101 3.37 9.77 16.37
CA SER A 101 2.94 11.18 16.34
C SER A 101 2.13 11.58 15.09
N ARG A 102 1.94 10.68 14.11
CA ARG A 102 1.26 11.01 12.83
C ARG A 102 -0.06 10.28 12.58
N CYS A 103 -0.35 9.18 13.28
CA CYS A 103 -1.64 8.49 13.18
C CYS A 103 -2.52 8.86 14.39
N ALA A 104 -3.56 9.65 14.16
CA ALA A 104 -4.60 9.94 15.15
C ALA A 104 -5.56 8.77 15.38
N THR A 105 -5.52 7.73 14.54
CA THR A 105 -6.35 6.52 14.69
C THR A 105 -5.70 5.58 15.70
N GLY A 106 -6.19 5.61 16.94
CA GLY A 106 -5.77 4.75 18.05
C GLY A 106 -6.13 3.28 17.85
N LEU A 107 -5.60 2.64 16.81
CA LEU A 107 -5.65 1.19 16.68
C LEU A 107 -4.53 0.63 17.58
N SER A 108 -4.88 -0.29 18.47
CA SER A 108 -3.95 -1.03 19.34
C SER A 108 -2.79 -1.72 18.59
N THR A 109 -2.88 -1.79 17.26
CA THR A 109 -1.84 -2.23 16.33
C THR A 109 -0.62 -1.29 16.26
N GLY A 110 -0.74 -0.01 16.65
CA GLY A 110 0.42 0.91 16.72
C GLY A 110 1.53 0.41 17.64
N ARG A 111 1.18 -0.33 18.71
CA ARG A 111 2.15 -0.99 19.60
C ARG A 111 2.82 -2.20 18.94
N ALA A 112 2.09 -2.96 18.12
CA ALA A 112 2.63 -4.12 17.40
C ALA A 112 3.55 -3.74 16.22
N ILE A 113 3.45 -2.52 15.69
CA ILE A 113 4.35 -2.00 14.66
C ILE A 113 5.50 -1.18 15.28
N SER A 114 5.27 -0.50 16.42
CA SER A 114 6.34 0.10 17.24
C SER A 114 7.42 -0.91 17.65
N ALA A 115 7.01 -2.15 17.90
CA ALA A 115 7.86 -3.33 18.09
C ALA A 115 8.83 -3.62 16.91
N ILE A 116 8.43 -3.31 15.68
CA ILE A 116 9.30 -3.44 14.48
C ILE A 116 10.27 -2.24 14.38
N SER A 117 9.88 -1.08 14.93
CA SER A 117 10.69 0.15 14.95
C SER A 117 11.84 0.13 15.98
N MET A 118 11.84 -0.81 16.95
CA MET A 118 12.96 -0.98 17.89
C MET A 118 14.22 -1.59 17.26
N ALA A 119 14.15 -2.05 16.01
CA ALA A 119 15.34 -2.47 15.26
C ALA A 119 16.04 -1.32 14.52
N ILE A 120 15.40 -0.15 14.40
CA ILE A 120 15.91 1.00 13.61
C ILE A 120 16.16 2.24 14.49
N THR A 121 15.44 2.37 15.61
CA THR A 121 15.76 3.39 16.61
C THR A 121 16.69 2.73 17.63
N PRO A 122 17.92 3.23 17.89
CA PRO A 122 18.70 2.74 19.02
C PRO A 122 17.82 2.83 20.26
N PRO A 123 17.91 1.87 21.21
CA PRO A 123 17.15 1.97 22.45
C PRO A 123 17.40 3.37 22.98
N ARG A 124 16.33 4.16 23.19
CA ARG A 124 16.48 5.41 23.92
C ARG A 124 17.25 5.03 25.16
N CYS A 125 18.49 5.53 25.24
CA CYS A 125 19.36 5.37 26.38
C CYS A 125 18.47 5.68 27.57
N ALA A 126 18.16 4.65 28.36
CA ALA A 126 17.48 4.84 29.62
C ALA A 126 18.48 5.61 30.46
N ILE A 127 18.47 6.93 30.33
CA ILE A 127 19.17 7.82 31.26
C ILE A 127 18.52 7.48 32.59
N PRO A 128 19.26 6.86 33.53
CA PRO A 128 18.71 6.59 34.84
C PRO A 128 18.31 7.96 35.39
N ARG A 129 17.02 8.15 35.69
CA ARG A 129 16.62 9.32 36.47
C ARG A 129 17.31 9.15 37.82
N ARG A 130 18.37 9.94 38.05
CA ARG A 130 18.90 10.13 39.40
C ARG A 130 17.77 10.74 40.22
N GLY A 131 17.44 10.06 41.30
CA GLY A 131 16.44 10.41 42.29
C GLY A 131 16.45 9.31 43.33
#